data_AF-A0A800EYD2-F1
#
_entry.id   AF-A0A800EYD2-F1
#
_cell.length_a   1.000
_cell.length_b   1.000
_cell.length_c   1.000
_cell.angle_alpha   90.00
_cell.angle_beta   90.00
_cell.angle_gamma   90.00
#
_symmetry.space_group_name_H-M   'P 1'
#
loop_
_entity.id
_entity.type
_entity.pdbx_description
1 polymer ?
#
loop_
_entity_poly.entity_id
_entity_poly.type
_entity_poly.pdbx_seq_one_letter_code
_entity_poly.pdbx_strand_id
1 'polypeptide(L)'
;MIDAAPGGRWDAALFGEAQSRIIVTVAADQTGELERIAGDADAPLVRLGTTGGDRFVISDLVDLSLSDVSDRWMSGFQDATQNTAPTTA
;
A
#
# COMPACT_ATOMS: atom_id res chain seq x y z
N MET A 1 -0.47 -2.38 12.46
CA MET A 1 0.86 -1.83 12.79
C MET A 1 1.81 -2.49 11.82
N ILE A 2 2.56 -1.72 11.03
CA ILE A 2 3.61 -2.28 10.17
C ILE A 2 4.82 -2.49 11.10
N ASP A 3 5.23 -3.75 11.30
CA ASP A 3 6.31 -4.09 12.25
C ASP A 3 7.73 -3.78 11.73
N ALA A 4 7.85 -3.23 10.52
CA ALA A 4 9.08 -2.70 9.97
C ALA A 4 8.96 -1.18 9.79
N ALA A 5 9.58 -0.41 10.68
CA ALA A 5 9.71 1.03 10.49
C ALA A 5 10.73 1.27 9.36
N PRO A 6 10.33 1.77 8.17
CA PRO A 6 11.31 2.22 7.20
C PRO A 6 12.07 3.36 7.86
N GLY A 7 13.40 3.29 7.97
CA GLY A 7 14.23 4.18 8.78
C GLY A 7 14.14 5.68 8.41
N GLY A 8 13.00 6.31 8.66
CA GLY A 8 12.62 7.67 8.28
C GLY A 8 12.20 7.88 6.81
N ARG A 9 12.55 6.97 5.89
CA ARG A 9 12.32 7.14 4.44
C ARG A 9 10.99 6.56 3.98
N TRP A 10 9.90 7.15 4.46
CA TRP A 10 8.52 6.77 4.07
C TRP A 10 8.24 6.96 2.58
N ASP A 11 8.88 7.92 1.95
CA ASP A 11 8.85 8.12 0.50
C ASP A 11 9.34 6.88 -0.26
N ALA A 12 10.48 6.32 0.13
CA ALA A 12 11.03 5.12 -0.49
C ALA A 12 10.23 3.86 -0.14
N ALA A 13 9.63 3.81 1.06
CA ALA A 13 8.80 2.70 1.47
C ALA A 13 7.46 2.64 0.70
N LEU A 14 6.84 3.80 0.45
CA LEU A 14 5.53 3.89 -0.20
C LEU A 14 5.63 3.94 -1.73
N PHE A 15 6.64 4.60 -2.28
CA PHE A 15 6.74 4.87 -3.72
C PHE A 15 7.99 4.30 -4.39
N GLY A 16 8.94 3.77 -3.61
CA GLY A 16 10.15 3.17 -4.17
C GLY A 16 9.86 1.82 -4.82
N GLU A 17 10.37 1.61 -6.02
CA GLU A 17 10.25 0.34 -6.75
C GLU A 17 11.44 -0.58 -6.44
N ALA A 18 11.15 -1.87 -6.19
CA ALA A 18 12.15 -2.92 -6.05
C ALA A 18 11.51 -4.27 -6.40
N GLN A 19 12.32 -5.17 -6.98
CA GLN A 19 11.88 -6.51 -7.38
C GLN A 19 11.67 -7.44 -6.18
N SER A 20 10.98 -8.56 -6.41
CA SER A 20 10.81 -9.64 -5.43
C SER A 20 10.13 -9.22 -4.12
N ARG A 21 9.17 -8.28 -4.19
CA ARG A 21 8.28 -7.92 -3.08
C ARG A 21 6.85 -8.25 -3.46
N ILE A 22 6.19 -9.05 -2.63
CA ILE A 22 4.85 -9.58 -2.89
C ILE A 22 3.98 -9.27 -1.67
N ILE A 23 2.76 -8.80 -1.91
CA ILE A 23 1.73 -8.64 -0.88
C ILE A 23 0.73 -9.77 -1.05
N VAL A 24 0.50 -10.52 0.03
CA VAL A 24 -0.50 -11.59 0.07
C VAL A 24 -1.51 -11.31 1.18
N THR A 25 -2.72 -11.83 1.01
CA THR A 25 -3.73 -11.87 2.07
C THR A 25 -4.08 -13.32 2.33
N VAL A 26 -4.20 -13.69 3.61
CA VAL A 26 -4.61 -15.02 4.05
C VAL A 26 -5.70 -14.88 5.10
N ALA A 27 -6.50 -15.93 5.29
CA ALA A 27 -7.42 -15.99 6.41
C ALA A 27 -6.63 -15.92 7.73
N ALA A 28 -7.21 -15.31 8.76
CA ALA A 28 -6.49 -15.03 10.01
C ALA A 28 -5.93 -16.31 10.66
N ASP A 29 -6.68 -17.40 10.59
CA ASP A 29 -6.32 -18.74 11.07
C ASP A 29 -5.22 -19.44 10.26
N GLN A 30 -4.92 -18.95 9.05
CA GLN A 30 -3.87 -19.49 8.17
C GLN A 30 -2.54 -18.73 8.26
N THR A 31 -2.44 -17.69 9.11
CA THR A 31 -1.22 -16.89 9.23
C THR A 31 0.01 -17.72 9.60
N GLY A 32 -0.13 -18.70 10.50
CA GLY A 32 0.99 -19.56 10.91
C GLY A 32 1.50 -20.47 9.79
N GLU A 33 0.62 -20.90 8.88
CA GLU A 33 1.04 -21.70 7.71
C GLU A 33 1.83 -20.84 6.71
N LEU A 34 1.43 -19.57 6.53
CA LEU A 34 2.19 -18.62 5.71
C LEU A 34 3.58 -18.34 6.31
N GLU A 35 3.68 -18.13 7.62
CA GLU A 35 4.95 -17.95 8.32
C GLU A 35 5.87 -19.16 8.16
N ARG A 36 5.32 -20.38 8.25
CA ARG A 36 6.07 -21.61 8.02
C ARG A 36 6.60 -21.70 6.59
N ILE A 37 5.74 -21.48 5.58
CA ILE A 37 6.13 -21.50 4.17
C ILE A 37 7.22 -20.46 3.87
N ALA A 38 7.10 -19.24 4.42
CA ALA A 38 8.09 -18.19 4.26
C ALA A 38 9.43 -18.58 4.91
N GLY A 39 9.39 -19.15 6.12
CA GLY A 39 10.57 -19.65 6.82
C GLY A 39 11.29 -20.77 6.07
N ASP A 40 10.55 -21.75 5.54
CA ASP A 40 11.11 -22.85 4.75
C ASP A 40 11.78 -22.36 3.45
N ALA A 41 11.33 -21.22 2.92
CA ALA A 41 11.87 -20.59 1.72
C ALA A 41 12.96 -19.53 2.01
N ASP A 42 13.31 -19.30 3.28
CA ASP A 42 14.17 -18.19 3.73
C ASP A 42 13.71 -16.82 3.18
N ALA A 43 12.39 -16.65 3.06
CA ALA A 43 11.76 -15.45 2.54
C ALA A 43 11.40 -14.50 3.69
N PRO A 44 11.93 -13.26 3.73
CA PRO A 44 11.56 -12.28 4.75
C PRO A 44 10.05 -11.97 4.69
N LEU A 45 9.39 -12.05 5.85
CA LEU A 45 7.98 -11.77 5.99
C LEU A 45 7.76 -10.60 6.95
N VAL A 46 6.84 -9.70 6.59
CA VAL A 46 6.40 -8.61 7.46
C VAL A 46 4.88 -8.56 7.45
N ARG A 47 4.28 -8.43 8.63
CA ARG A 47 2.84 -8.20 8.76
C ARG A 47 2.54 -6.72 8.54
N LEU A 48 1.72 -6.42 7.52
CA LEU A 48 1.33 -5.04 7.21
C LEU A 48 0.06 -4.61 7.96
N GLY A 49 -0.92 -5.50 8.08
CA GLY A 49 -2.21 -5.18 8.67
C GLY A 49 -3.29 -6.21 8.34
N THR A 50 -4.53 -5.72 8.16
CA THR A 50 -5.72 -6.51 7.84
C THR A 50 -6.49 -5.84 6.70
N THR A 51 -7.34 -6.58 6.01
CA THR A 51 -8.25 -6.05 4.99
C THR A 51 -9.66 -5.84 5.54
N GLY A 52 -10.47 -5.06 4.83
CA GLY A 52 -11.88 -4.79 5.17
C GLY A 52 -12.20 -3.30 5.25
N GLY A 53 -13.48 -2.97 5.44
CA GLY A 53 -13.96 -1.59 5.51
C GLY A 53 -13.95 -0.87 4.15
N ASP A 54 -14.12 0.45 4.20
CA ASP A 54 -14.22 1.37 3.06
C ASP A 54 -13.10 2.42 3.04
N ARG A 55 -12.04 2.20 3.84
CA ARG A 55 -10.94 3.14 4.02
C ARG A 55 -9.58 2.48 3.83
N PHE A 56 -8.65 3.25 3.25
CA PHE A 56 -7.24 2.91 3.17
C PHE A 56 -6.46 3.68 4.23
N VAL A 57 -5.87 2.95 5.18
CA VAL A 57 -5.20 3.53 6.35
C VAL A 57 -3.77 3.00 6.47
N ILE A 58 -2.81 3.91 6.56
CA ILE A 58 -1.40 3.61 6.88
C ILE A 58 -1.03 4.41 8.12
N SER A 59 -1.17 3.79 9.29
CA SER A 59 -0.88 4.42 10.59
C SER A 59 -1.48 5.83 10.70
N ASP A 60 -0.68 6.84 11.02
CA ASP A 60 -1.01 8.27 11.08
C ASP A 60 -0.63 9.04 9.80
N LEU A 61 -0.10 8.35 8.78
CA LEU A 61 0.41 8.96 7.54
C LEU A 61 -0.66 9.10 6.47
N VAL A 62 -1.53 8.10 6.34
CA VAL A 62 -2.57 8.06 5.31
C VAL A 62 -3.87 7.58 5.94
N ASP A 63 -4.93 8.33 5.68
CA ASP A 63 -6.29 8.00 6.07
C ASP A 63 -7.22 8.53 4.97
N LEU A 64 -7.51 7.70 3.95
CA LEU A 64 -8.37 8.07 2.81
C LEU A 64 -9.56 7.11 2.65
N SER A 65 -10.63 7.56 2.01
CA SER A 65 -11.71 6.66 1.56
C SER A 65 -11.26 5.86 0.34
N LEU A 66 -11.73 4.62 0.19
CA LEU A 66 -11.43 3.81 -0.98
C LEU A 66 -12.05 4.38 -2.26
N SER A 67 -13.18 5.08 -2.15
CA SER A 67 -13.77 5.82 -3.28
C SER A 67 -12.83 6.90 -3.79
N ASP A 68 -12.25 7.73 -2.91
CA ASP A 68 -11.33 8.79 -3.34
C ASP A 68 -10.07 8.21 -4.00
N VAL A 69 -9.51 7.13 -3.44
CA VAL A 69 -8.35 6.43 -4.01
C VAL A 69 -8.69 5.89 -5.40
N SER A 70 -9.84 5.23 -5.52
CA SER A 70 -10.32 4.62 -6.76
C SER A 70 -10.56 5.67 -7.85
N ASP A 71 -11.25 6.75 -7.51
CA ASP A 71 -11.57 7.83 -8.45
C ASP A 71 -10.30 8.51 -8.96
N ARG A 72 -9.34 8.82 -8.08
CA ARG A 72 -8.07 9.44 -8.47
C ARG A 72 -7.18 8.53 -9.30
N TRP A 73 -7.18 7.23 -9.03
CA TRP A 73 -6.45 6.27 -9.85
C TRP A 73 -7.03 6.18 -11.27
N MET A 74 -8.35 6.18 -11.39
CA MET A 74 -9.03 6.10 -12.69
C MET A 74 -8.97 7.41 -13.48
N SER A 75 -9.06 8.57 -12.83
CA SER A 75 -9.01 9.87 -13.51
C SER A 75 -7.58 10.35 -13.79
N GLY A 76 -6.56 9.81 -13.11
CA GLY A 76 -5.22 10.39 -13.08
C GLY A 76 -4.60 10.63 -14.46
N PHE A 77 -4.78 9.72 -15.42
CA PHE A 77 -4.29 9.93 -16.78
C PHE A 77 -5.04 11.04 -17.52
N GLN A 78 -6.36 11.09 -17.36
CA GLN A 78 -7.19 12.12 -17.97
C GLN A 78 -6.82 13.50 -17.41
N ASP A 79 -6.72 13.62 -16.09
CA ASP A 79 -6.37 14.87 -15.41
C ASP A 79 -4.96 15.36 -15.82
N ALA A 80 -4.01 14.45 -15.94
CA ALA A 80 -2.64 14.78 -16.34
C ALA A 80 -2.52 15.24 -17.81
N THR A 81 -3.47 14.85 -18.67
CA THR A 81 -3.44 15.15 -20.12
C THR A 81 -4.40 16.27 -20.52
N GLN A 82 -5.43 16.54 -19.72
CA GLN A 82 -6.31 17.69 -19.86
C GLN A 82 -5.66 18.94 -19.25
N ASN A 83 -4.63 19.45 -19.93
CA ASN A 83 -4.05 20.75 -19.66
C ASN A 83 -5.09 21.85 -19.91
N THR A 84 -5.91 22.17 -18.91
CA THR A 84 -6.60 23.45 -18.88
C THR A 84 -5.59 24.46 -18.37
N ALA A 85 -5.25 25.46 -19.18
CA ALA A 85 -4.34 26.53 -18.77
C ALA A 85 -4.78 27.08 -17.39
N PRO A 86 -3.83 27.42 -16.50
CA PRO A 86 -4.19 28.03 -15.23
C PRO A 86 -5.03 29.27 -15.54
N THR A 87 -6.26 29.31 -15.03
CA THR A 87 -7.07 30.53 -15.07
C THR A 87 -6.40 31.50 -14.12
N THR A 88 -5.59 32.40 -14.67
CA THR A 88 -5.06 33.56 -13.95
C THR A 88 -6.23 34.37 -13.42
N ALA A 89 -6.30 34.52 -12.10
CA ALA A 89 -6.99 35.62 -11.44
C ALA A 89 -5.94 36.64 -10.99
#